data_AF-A0A1H3D030-F1
#
_entry.id   AF-A0A1H3D030-F1
#
_cell.length_a   1.000
_cell.length_b   1.000
_cell.length_c   1.000
_cell.angle_alpha   90.00
_cell.angle_beta   90.00
_cell.angle_gamma   90.00
#
_symmetry.space_group_name_H-M   'P 1'
#
loop_
_entity.id
_entity.type
_entity.pdbx_description
1 polymer ?
#
loop_
_entity_poly.entity_id
_entity_poly.type
_entity_poly.pdbx_seq_one_letter_code
_entity_poly.pdbx_strand_id
1 'polypeptide(L)'
;MDCRRCGTPLERPGDYCLVCNTANCDAVVVVFERDRAELTMLDDEEIVGRTALTTMPEDDPEAAVVELRNFAGRVADDIRRKRPETVFASGDRDVLREARAQLHHEFYRIAADDPVERVLERRGERSLEVVETAPKEKLGGSHSTLIGGRKGRRAIGVVADHPHVKKIVPGPIDAGGTGSRTGLRAKVTRADDNGNVRLLLRDGSSVQENRIVTTAMDRETGEFVRGDLNEALVEAELQET
;
A
#
# COMPACT_ATOMS: atom_id res chain seq x y z
N MET A 1 -24.29 -20.16 1.10
CA MET A 1 -24.43 -19.16 0.02
C MET A 1 -24.42 -19.91 -1.29
N ASP A 2 -25.14 -19.43 -2.28
CA ASP A 2 -25.16 -20.02 -3.63
C ASP A 2 -24.59 -19.03 -4.64
N CYS A 3 -24.05 -19.54 -5.75
CA CYS A 3 -23.58 -18.69 -6.85
C CYS A 3 -24.74 -17.86 -7.39
N ARG A 4 -24.53 -16.55 -7.51
CA ARG A 4 -25.53 -15.57 -7.98
C ARG A 4 -26.10 -15.86 -9.37
N ARG A 5 -25.38 -16.66 -10.18
CA ARG A 5 -25.77 -16.97 -11.57
C ARG A 5 -26.40 -18.35 -11.73
N CYS A 6 -25.76 -19.41 -11.22
CA CYS A 6 -26.20 -20.79 -11.46
C CYS A 6 -26.78 -21.49 -10.24
N GLY A 7 -26.80 -20.85 -9.07
CA GLY A 7 -27.35 -21.41 -7.83
C GLY A 7 -26.55 -22.56 -7.24
N THR A 8 -25.34 -22.86 -7.75
CA THR A 8 -24.47 -23.88 -7.15
C THR A 8 -24.02 -23.42 -5.75
N PRO A 9 -24.09 -24.28 -4.73
CA PRO A 9 -23.59 -23.95 -3.40
C PRO A 9 -22.10 -23.56 -3.42
N LEU A 10 -21.78 -22.45 -2.76
CA LEU A 10 -20.42 -21.98 -2.54
C LEU A 10 -19.97 -22.40 -1.14
N GLU A 11 -18.72 -22.81 -1.04
CA GLU A 11 -18.12 -23.25 0.23
C GLU A 11 -17.89 -22.08 1.19
N ARG A 12 -17.43 -20.93 0.69
CA ARG A 12 -17.26 -19.69 1.46
C ARG A 12 -17.89 -18.49 0.74
N PRO A 13 -18.20 -17.41 1.47
CA PRO A 13 -18.81 -16.24 0.85
C PRO A 13 -17.88 -15.60 -0.19
N GLY A 14 -18.46 -15.17 -1.32
CA GLY A 14 -17.72 -14.55 -2.43
C GLY A 14 -16.88 -15.53 -3.27
N ASP A 15 -16.85 -16.83 -2.96
CA ASP A 15 -16.03 -17.79 -3.71
C ASP A 15 -16.36 -17.77 -5.21
N TYR A 16 -15.34 -17.85 -6.05
CA TYR A 16 -15.51 -17.92 -7.49
C TYR A 16 -16.19 -19.24 -7.86
N CYS A 17 -17.28 -19.18 -8.64
CA CYS A 17 -18.01 -20.38 -9.02
C CYS A 17 -17.24 -21.13 -10.12
N LEU A 18 -16.70 -22.30 -9.78
CA LEU A 18 -16.00 -23.16 -10.74
C LEU A 18 -16.94 -23.90 -11.71
N VAL A 19 -18.24 -23.92 -11.45
CA VAL A 19 -19.23 -24.57 -12.35
C VAL A 19 -19.58 -23.68 -13.53
N CYS A 20 -19.86 -22.39 -13.29
CA CYS A 20 -20.28 -21.45 -14.34
C CYS A 20 -19.29 -20.30 -14.56
N ASN A 21 -18.10 -20.36 -13.96
CA ASN A 21 -17.02 -19.38 -14.10
C ASN A 21 -17.46 -17.94 -13.76
N THR A 22 -18.26 -17.79 -12.70
CA THR A 22 -18.80 -16.50 -12.27
C THR A 22 -18.09 -16.02 -11.01
N ALA A 23 -17.62 -14.77 -11.03
CA ALA A 23 -17.18 -14.07 -9.83
C ALA A 23 -18.40 -13.70 -8.99
N ASN A 24 -18.35 -14.00 -7.69
CA ASN A 24 -19.42 -13.67 -6.73
C ASN A 24 -19.03 -12.51 -5.80
N CYS A 25 -17.86 -11.91 -6.02
CA CYS A 25 -17.42 -10.65 -5.46
C CYS A 25 -16.36 -10.04 -6.41
N ASP A 26 -16.26 -8.72 -6.43
CA ASP A 26 -15.31 -7.95 -7.25
C ASP A 26 -14.20 -7.30 -6.39
N ALA A 27 -14.43 -7.07 -5.09
CA ALA A 27 -13.35 -6.77 -4.14
C ALA A 27 -13.44 -7.50 -2.81
N VAL A 28 -12.31 -7.46 -2.11
CA VAL A 28 -12.17 -7.90 -0.73
C VAL A 28 -11.54 -6.78 0.09
N VAL A 29 -12.17 -6.41 1.20
CA VAL A 29 -11.59 -5.53 2.23
C VAL A 29 -11.04 -6.41 3.36
N VAL A 30 -9.79 -6.20 3.75
CA VAL A 30 -9.12 -6.97 4.79
C VAL A 30 -8.65 -6.06 5.90
N VAL A 31 -9.05 -6.37 7.14
CA VAL A 31 -8.53 -5.71 8.34
C VAL A 31 -7.61 -6.70 9.05
N PHE A 32 -6.33 -6.34 9.11
CA PHE A 32 -5.29 -7.14 9.73
C PHE A 32 -5.07 -6.73 11.18
N GLU A 33 -5.05 -7.71 12.06
CA GLU A 33 -4.47 -7.69 13.39
C GLU A 33 -3.33 -8.72 13.39
N ARG A 34 -2.48 -8.70 14.42
CA ARG A 34 -1.31 -9.60 14.46
C ARG A 34 -1.70 -11.09 14.41
N ASP A 35 -2.81 -11.45 15.03
CA ASP A 35 -3.30 -12.83 15.16
C ASP A 35 -4.62 -13.09 14.44
N ARG A 36 -5.18 -12.08 13.76
CA ARG A 36 -6.50 -12.15 13.14
C ARG A 36 -6.60 -11.31 11.88
N ALA A 37 -7.30 -11.81 10.87
CA ALA A 37 -7.61 -11.09 9.65
C ALA A 37 -9.10 -11.22 9.37
N GLU A 38 -9.80 -10.07 9.31
CA GLU A 38 -11.21 -10.02 8.93
C GLU A 38 -11.33 -9.63 7.46
N LEU A 39 -11.94 -10.51 6.66
CA LEU A 39 -12.19 -10.33 5.25
C LEU A 39 -13.67 -10.02 5.05
N THR A 40 -13.96 -8.93 4.33
CA THR A 40 -15.29 -8.57 3.87
C THR A 40 -15.30 -8.63 2.35
N MET A 41 -16.15 -9.49 1.79
CA MET A 41 -16.31 -9.66 0.36
C MET A 41 -17.41 -8.72 -0.12
N LEU A 42 -17.10 -7.96 -1.17
CA LEU A 42 -18.00 -6.98 -1.77
C LEU A 42 -18.31 -7.37 -3.21
N ASP A 43 -19.55 -7.17 -3.62
CA ASP A 43 -19.97 -7.18 -5.03
C ASP A 43 -20.60 -5.81 -5.31
N ASP A 44 -19.90 -4.97 -6.07
CA ASP A 44 -20.29 -3.57 -6.26
C ASP A 44 -20.44 -2.85 -4.90
N GLU A 45 -21.59 -2.27 -4.57
CA GLU A 45 -21.85 -1.62 -3.28
C GLU A 45 -22.42 -2.58 -2.20
N GLU A 46 -22.55 -3.88 -2.50
CA GLU A 46 -23.15 -4.86 -1.59
C GLU A 46 -22.11 -5.71 -0.85
N ILE A 47 -22.28 -5.85 0.46
CA ILE A 47 -21.53 -6.82 1.26
C ILE A 47 -22.14 -8.20 1.04
N VAL A 48 -21.45 -9.06 0.30
CA VAL A 48 -21.89 -10.43 0.04
C VAL A 48 -21.53 -11.39 1.18
N GLY A 49 -20.54 -11.05 2.00
CA GLY A 49 -20.27 -11.81 3.23
C GLY A 49 -18.99 -11.40 3.94
N ARG A 50 -18.75 -12.06 5.08
CA ARG A 50 -17.56 -11.86 5.92
C ARG A 50 -16.94 -13.19 6.32
N THR A 51 -15.63 -13.19 6.55
CA THR A 51 -14.89 -14.34 7.07
C THR A 51 -13.74 -13.84 7.93
N ALA A 52 -13.48 -14.51 9.04
CA ALA A 52 -12.31 -14.23 9.87
C ALA A 52 -11.36 -15.42 9.83
N LEU A 53 -10.07 -15.12 9.68
CA LEU A 53 -8.99 -16.08 9.82
C LEU A 53 -8.15 -15.70 11.03
N THR A 54 -7.74 -16.69 11.79
CA THR A 54 -6.93 -16.49 13.00
C THR A 54 -5.69 -17.36 12.98
N THR A 55 -4.71 -16.94 13.75
CA THR A 55 -3.47 -17.64 14.04
C THR A 55 -3.13 -17.48 15.52
N MET A 56 -2.10 -18.17 16.00
CA MET A 56 -1.56 -18.01 17.34
C MET A 56 -0.11 -17.54 17.19
N PRO A 57 0.21 -16.28 17.53
CA PRO A 57 1.57 -15.78 17.47
C PRO A 57 2.50 -16.62 18.33
N GLU A 58 3.67 -16.94 17.79
CA GLU A 58 4.70 -17.68 18.51
C GLU A 58 5.60 -16.71 19.29
N ASP A 59 5.98 -17.08 20.51
CA ASP A 59 6.92 -16.29 21.34
C ASP A 59 8.37 -16.49 20.89
N ASP A 60 8.69 -17.66 20.31
CA ASP A 60 10.01 -17.95 19.76
C ASP A 60 10.23 -17.16 18.45
N PRO A 61 11.31 -16.36 18.33
CA PRO A 61 11.51 -15.51 17.16
C PRO A 61 11.62 -16.25 15.82
N GLU A 62 12.20 -17.46 15.79
CA GLU A 62 12.31 -18.23 14.54
C GLU A 62 10.94 -18.80 14.14
N ALA A 63 10.21 -19.34 15.12
CA ALA A 63 8.85 -19.83 14.92
C ALA A 63 7.88 -18.70 14.52
N ALA A 64 8.04 -17.50 15.09
CA ALA A 64 7.19 -16.33 14.79
C ALA A 64 7.26 -15.91 13.32
N VAL A 65 8.44 -16.01 12.69
CA VAL A 65 8.60 -15.70 11.25
C VAL A 65 7.87 -16.73 10.39
N VAL A 66 7.96 -18.02 10.74
CA VAL A 66 7.29 -19.11 10.02
C VAL A 66 5.78 -19.00 10.19
N GLU A 67 5.32 -18.72 11.42
CA GLU A 67 3.92 -18.50 11.76
C GLU A 67 3.33 -17.33 10.97
N LEU A 68 3.99 -16.16 10.97
CA LEU A 68 3.53 -14.98 10.23
C LEU A 68 3.38 -15.28 8.73
N ARG A 69 4.39 -15.94 8.14
CA ARG A 69 4.35 -16.34 6.72
C ARG A 69 3.18 -17.28 6.43
N ASN A 70 2.94 -18.26 7.29
CA ASN A 70 1.84 -19.21 7.14
C ASN A 70 0.48 -18.53 7.30
N PHE A 71 0.35 -17.62 8.27
CA PHE A 71 -0.87 -16.86 8.48
C PHE A 71 -1.21 -15.98 7.28
N ALA A 72 -0.24 -15.19 6.82
CA ALA A 72 -0.36 -14.38 5.61
C ALA A 72 -0.70 -15.24 4.38
N GLY A 73 -0.09 -16.42 4.24
CA GLY A 73 -0.39 -17.35 3.15
C GLY A 73 -1.82 -17.88 3.19
N ARG A 74 -2.35 -18.17 4.39
CA ARG A 74 -3.76 -18.57 4.55
C ARG A 74 -4.72 -17.46 4.15
N VAL A 75 -4.40 -16.21 4.49
CA VAL A 75 -5.20 -15.05 4.06
C VAL A 75 -5.13 -14.89 2.54
N ALA A 76 -3.93 -15.00 1.96
CA ALA A 76 -3.74 -14.89 0.52
C ALA A 76 -4.50 -15.99 -0.26
N ASP A 77 -4.48 -17.22 0.21
CA ASP A 77 -5.22 -18.34 -0.39
C ASP A 77 -6.73 -18.16 -0.28
N ASP A 78 -7.22 -17.63 0.85
CA ASP A 78 -8.63 -17.31 0.99
C ASP A 78 -9.05 -16.26 -0.04
N ILE A 79 -8.27 -15.18 -0.21
CA ILE A 79 -8.52 -14.12 -1.21
C ILE A 79 -8.48 -14.68 -2.64
N ARG A 80 -7.48 -15.50 -2.99
CA ARG A 80 -7.33 -16.08 -4.33
C ARG A 80 -8.54 -16.91 -4.75
N ARG A 81 -9.19 -17.58 -3.80
CA ARG A 81 -10.41 -18.37 -4.03
C ARG A 81 -11.58 -17.53 -4.54
N LYS A 82 -11.61 -16.24 -4.19
CA LYS A 82 -12.66 -15.28 -4.57
C LYS A 82 -12.41 -14.71 -5.96
N ARG A 83 -11.13 -14.66 -6.36
CA ARG A 83 -10.64 -14.02 -7.60
C ARG A 83 -11.16 -12.57 -7.74
N PRO A 84 -10.98 -11.71 -6.72
CA PRO A 84 -11.41 -10.33 -6.81
C PRO A 84 -10.57 -9.58 -7.85
N GLU A 85 -11.13 -8.52 -8.39
CA GLU A 85 -10.40 -7.53 -9.18
C GLU A 85 -9.46 -6.74 -8.27
N THR A 86 -9.92 -6.42 -7.05
CA THR A 86 -9.19 -5.53 -6.14
C THR A 86 -9.22 -6.02 -4.68
N VAL A 87 -8.13 -5.81 -3.96
CA VAL A 87 -8.02 -6.02 -2.51
C VAL A 87 -7.70 -4.70 -1.82
N PHE A 88 -8.49 -4.34 -0.81
CA PHE A 88 -8.23 -3.23 0.08
C PHE A 88 -7.79 -3.76 1.44
N ALA A 89 -6.78 -3.16 2.07
CA ALA A 89 -6.22 -3.66 3.31
C ALA A 89 -5.90 -2.54 4.32
N SER A 90 -6.17 -2.81 5.59
CA SER A 90 -5.83 -1.93 6.72
C SER A 90 -5.25 -2.76 7.87
N GLY A 91 -4.71 -2.09 8.89
CA GLY A 91 -4.27 -2.71 10.15
C GLY A 91 -2.79 -3.07 10.21
N ASP A 92 -2.48 -4.19 10.86
CA ASP A 92 -1.12 -4.66 11.18
C ASP A 92 -0.22 -4.71 9.95
N ARG A 93 0.91 -4.00 10.02
CA ARG A 93 1.78 -3.75 8.87
C ARG A 93 2.64 -4.96 8.51
N ASP A 94 3.07 -5.74 9.49
CA ASP A 94 3.91 -6.89 9.25
C ASP A 94 3.12 -7.98 8.54
N VAL A 95 1.88 -8.22 9.01
CA VAL A 95 0.95 -9.14 8.34
C VAL A 95 0.58 -8.66 6.95
N LEU A 96 0.23 -7.37 6.81
CA LEU A 96 -0.14 -6.78 5.52
C LEU A 96 0.99 -6.90 4.49
N ARG A 97 2.24 -6.59 4.89
CA ARG A 97 3.41 -6.69 4.02
C ARG A 97 3.65 -8.13 3.56
N GLU A 98 3.58 -9.09 4.49
CA GLU A 98 3.77 -10.50 4.17
C GLU A 98 2.65 -11.04 3.27
N ALA A 99 1.38 -10.68 3.53
CA ALA A 99 0.25 -11.09 2.70
C ALA A 99 0.34 -10.51 1.28
N ARG A 100 0.72 -9.22 1.17
CA ARG A 100 0.95 -8.56 -0.13
C ARG A 100 2.04 -9.25 -0.94
N ALA A 101 3.13 -9.68 -0.30
CA ALA A 101 4.22 -10.39 -0.99
C ALA A 101 3.77 -11.73 -1.61
N GLN A 102 2.66 -12.29 -1.13
CA GLN A 102 2.10 -13.55 -1.59
C GLN A 102 0.88 -13.36 -2.52
N LEU A 103 0.39 -12.14 -2.74
CA LEU A 103 -0.77 -11.85 -3.59
C LEU A 103 -0.34 -11.25 -4.94
N HIS A 104 -1.07 -11.61 -5.99
CA HIS A 104 -0.91 -11.04 -7.34
C HIS A 104 -2.05 -10.10 -7.72
N HIS A 105 -3.05 -9.94 -6.86
CA HIS A 105 -4.17 -9.03 -7.06
C HIS A 105 -3.75 -7.59 -6.74
N GLU A 106 -4.43 -6.62 -7.34
CA GLU A 106 -4.24 -5.22 -6.96
C GLU A 106 -4.52 -5.04 -5.47
N PHE A 107 -3.57 -4.44 -4.76
CA PHE A 107 -3.58 -4.37 -3.30
C PHE A 107 -3.42 -2.92 -2.85
N TYR A 108 -4.51 -2.35 -2.33
CA TYR A 108 -4.60 -0.97 -1.88
C TYR A 108 -4.59 -0.91 -0.37
N ARG A 109 -3.77 -0.03 0.20
CA ARG A 109 -3.81 0.24 1.63
C ARG A 109 -4.85 1.32 1.92
N ILE A 110 -5.62 1.14 2.98
CA ILE A 110 -6.59 2.13 3.46
C ILE A 110 -6.28 2.43 4.92
N ALA A 111 -6.13 3.70 5.24
CA ALA A 111 -6.14 4.19 6.61
C ALA A 111 -7.54 4.78 6.91
N ALA A 112 -8.36 4.03 7.63
CA ALA A 112 -9.68 4.45 8.10
C ALA A 112 -10.07 3.64 9.34
N ASP A 113 -10.90 4.24 10.20
CA ASP A 113 -11.48 3.58 11.37
C ASP A 113 -12.50 2.50 10.96
N ASP A 114 -13.27 2.75 9.90
CA ASP A 114 -14.08 1.75 9.20
C ASP A 114 -13.60 1.60 7.74
N PRO A 115 -12.71 0.64 7.46
CA PRO A 115 -12.22 0.40 6.10
C PRO A 115 -13.31 -0.06 5.13
N VAL A 116 -14.39 -0.69 5.60
CA VAL A 116 -15.45 -1.20 4.73
C VAL A 116 -16.35 -0.05 4.28
N GLU A 117 -16.82 0.76 5.22
CA GLU A 117 -17.59 1.98 4.91
C GLU A 117 -16.78 2.88 3.97
N ARG A 118 -15.49 3.06 4.26
CA ARG A 118 -14.59 3.85 3.41
C ARG A 118 -14.51 3.36 1.97
N VAL A 119 -14.50 2.05 1.75
CA VAL A 119 -14.48 1.47 0.39
C VAL A 119 -15.83 1.65 -0.28
N LEU A 120 -16.93 1.43 0.44
CA LEU A 120 -18.29 1.57 -0.09
C LEU A 120 -18.62 3.02 -0.47
N GLU A 121 -18.28 4.00 0.37
CA GLU A 121 -18.44 5.43 0.07
C GLU A 121 -17.73 5.88 -1.22
N ARG A 122 -16.74 5.11 -1.67
CA ARG A 122 -15.78 5.50 -2.71
C ARG A 122 -15.78 4.62 -3.93
N ARG A 123 -16.55 3.52 -3.92
CA ARG A 123 -16.72 2.61 -5.05
C ARG A 123 -17.58 3.26 -6.13
N GLY A 124 -16.92 4.16 -6.85
CA GLY A 124 -17.45 5.06 -7.88
C GLY A 124 -16.37 6.03 -8.36
N GLU A 125 -15.34 6.26 -7.52
CA GLU A 125 -14.13 7.02 -7.82
C GLU A 125 -12.97 6.04 -8.07
N ARG A 126 -12.54 6.01 -9.33
CA ARG A 126 -11.62 5.03 -9.95
C ARG A 126 -10.40 4.66 -9.09
N SER A 127 -10.10 3.37 -9.02
CA SER A 127 -8.91 2.80 -8.37
C SER A 127 -7.60 3.32 -8.99
N LEU A 128 -6.57 3.44 -8.15
CA LEU A 128 -5.26 3.97 -8.56
C LEU A 128 -4.43 2.88 -9.23
N GLU A 129 -4.05 3.07 -10.50
CA GLU A 129 -3.15 2.16 -11.22
C GLU A 129 -1.91 1.78 -10.35
N VAL A 130 -1.46 0.52 -10.43
CA VAL A 130 -0.25 0.03 -9.74
C VAL A 130 0.93 -0.02 -10.71
N VAL A 131 2.11 0.37 -10.24
CA VAL A 131 3.33 0.43 -11.04
C VAL A 131 4.23 -0.76 -10.73
N GLU A 132 4.40 -1.64 -11.72
CA GLU A 132 5.28 -2.82 -11.67
C GLU A 132 6.77 -2.50 -11.88
N THR A 133 7.10 -1.26 -12.29
CA THR A 133 8.49 -0.83 -12.51
C THR A 133 9.32 -1.02 -11.25
N ALA A 134 10.47 -1.67 -11.37
CA ALA A 134 11.35 -1.91 -10.23
C ALA A 134 11.79 -0.58 -9.58
N PRO A 135 11.91 -0.50 -8.24
CA PRO A 135 12.24 0.74 -7.54
C PRO A 135 13.50 1.45 -8.08
N LYS A 136 14.52 0.67 -8.48
CA LYS A 136 15.78 1.17 -9.06
C LYS A 136 15.59 1.88 -10.40
N GLU A 137 14.54 1.55 -11.14
CA GLU A 137 14.23 2.09 -12.46
C GLU A 137 13.31 3.30 -12.39
N LYS A 138 12.69 3.57 -11.22
CA LYS A 138 11.80 4.72 -11.02
C LYS A 138 12.55 6.05 -10.92
N LEU A 139 13.85 6.04 -10.63
CA LEU A 139 14.67 7.25 -10.56
C LEU A 139 15.04 7.72 -11.98
N GLY A 140 14.67 8.94 -12.35
CA GLY A 140 15.01 9.48 -13.67
C GLY A 140 15.06 11.00 -13.73
N GLY A 141 15.38 11.55 -14.89
CA GLY A 141 15.57 12.99 -15.10
C GLY A 141 17.05 13.36 -15.27
N SER A 142 17.31 14.66 -15.50
CA SER A 142 18.65 15.17 -15.78
C SER A 142 19.55 15.25 -14.54
N HIS A 143 18.94 15.38 -13.35
CA HIS A 143 19.65 15.37 -12.09
C HIS A 143 19.59 13.98 -11.47
N SER A 144 20.75 13.40 -11.17
CA SER A 144 20.88 12.10 -10.50
C SER A 144 21.53 12.20 -9.11
N THR A 145 22.05 13.38 -8.76
CA THR A 145 22.68 13.64 -7.48
C THR A 145 21.63 13.85 -6.39
N LEU A 146 21.84 13.20 -5.23
CA LEU A 146 20.95 13.26 -4.07
C LEU A 146 21.72 13.74 -2.83
N ILE A 147 21.11 14.62 -2.03
CA ILE A 147 21.69 15.04 -0.74
C ILE A 147 21.55 13.95 0.34
N GLY A 148 22.35 14.02 1.41
CA GLY A 148 22.25 13.08 2.54
C GLY A 148 22.90 11.70 2.34
N GLY A 149 23.67 11.50 1.26
CA GLY A 149 24.44 10.29 1.01
C GLY A 149 23.60 9.01 1.12
N ARG A 150 23.97 8.12 2.05
CA ARG A 150 23.26 6.85 2.28
C ARG A 150 21.82 7.04 2.75
N LYS A 151 21.57 8.01 3.64
CA LYS A 151 20.21 8.30 4.12
C LYS A 151 19.34 8.84 2.99
N GLY A 152 19.91 9.65 2.10
CA GLY A 152 19.22 10.19 0.91
C GLY A 152 18.78 9.07 -0.02
N ARG A 153 19.69 8.13 -0.31
CA ARG A 153 19.36 6.93 -1.07
C ARG A 153 18.30 6.06 -0.41
N ARG A 154 18.35 5.91 0.92
CA ARG A 154 17.33 5.18 1.69
C ARG A 154 15.95 5.84 1.54
N ALA A 155 15.87 7.16 1.65
CA ALA A 155 14.62 7.91 1.47
C ALA A 155 14.03 7.71 0.07
N ILE A 156 14.87 7.76 -0.98
CA ILE A 156 14.43 7.47 -2.35
C ILE A 156 13.93 6.02 -2.48
N GLY A 157 14.64 5.05 -1.87
CA GLY A 157 14.22 3.65 -1.88
C GLY A 157 12.82 3.47 -1.30
N VAL A 158 12.59 4.01 -0.10
CA VAL A 158 11.27 3.96 0.58
C VAL A 158 10.16 4.51 -0.31
N VAL A 159 10.38 5.66 -0.96
CA VAL A 159 9.38 6.27 -1.85
C VAL A 159 9.22 5.47 -3.16
N ALA A 160 10.30 4.94 -3.71
CA ALA A 160 10.27 4.16 -4.94
C ALA A 160 9.57 2.79 -4.77
N ASP A 161 9.64 2.20 -3.58
CA ASP A 161 8.96 0.94 -3.26
C ASP A 161 7.42 1.09 -3.22
N HIS A 162 6.91 2.32 -3.21
CA HIS A 162 5.47 2.56 -3.18
C HIS A 162 4.78 2.18 -4.51
N PRO A 163 3.66 1.42 -4.48
CA PRO A 163 3.00 0.91 -5.68
C PRO A 163 2.47 2.00 -6.61
N HIS A 164 2.04 3.13 -6.05
CA HIS A 164 1.46 4.23 -6.81
C HIS A 164 2.49 5.28 -7.25
N VAL A 165 3.79 5.03 -7.07
CA VAL A 165 4.86 5.92 -7.56
C VAL A 165 5.33 5.42 -8.93
N LYS A 166 5.08 6.22 -9.96
CA LYS A 166 5.53 5.97 -11.35
C LYS A 166 6.99 6.33 -11.53
N LYS A 167 7.37 7.51 -11.02
CA LYS A 167 8.68 8.10 -11.29
C LYS A 167 9.08 9.08 -10.20
N ILE A 168 10.38 9.13 -9.92
CA ILE A 168 11.01 10.11 -9.05
C ILE A 168 11.95 10.95 -9.91
N VAL A 169 11.74 12.27 -9.88
CA VAL A 169 12.56 13.24 -10.61
C VAL A 169 13.28 14.15 -9.62
N PRO A 170 14.60 13.96 -9.42
CA PRO A 170 15.36 14.81 -8.54
C PRO A 170 15.40 16.26 -9.04
N GLY A 171 15.20 17.20 -8.12
CA GLY A 171 15.34 18.62 -8.39
C GLY A 171 16.74 19.14 -8.05
N PRO A 172 16.97 20.45 -8.29
CA PRO A 172 18.21 21.11 -7.91
C PRO A 172 18.43 21.09 -6.39
N ILE A 173 19.69 21.28 -6.00
CA ILE A 173 20.11 21.33 -4.59
C ILE A 173 20.36 22.78 -4.22
N ASP A 174 19.57 23.28 -3.27
CA ASP A 174 19.74 24.60 -2.68
C ASP A 174 20.57 24.47 -1.40
N ALA A 175 21.84 24.89 -1.47
CA ALA A 175 22.76 24.86 -0.33
C ALA A 175 22.84 26.25 0.34
N GLY A 176 22.32 26.36 1.58
CA GLY A 176 22.68 27.44 2.50
C GLY A 176 24.02 27.17 3.19
N GLY A 177 24.70 28.20 3.71
CA GLY A 177 26.10 28.16 4.22
C GLY A 177 26.47 27.12 5.31
N THR A 178 27.65 27.28 5.92
CA THR A 178 28.38 26.30 6.76
C THR A 178 27.49 25.49 7.71
N GLY A 179 27.33 24.21 7.37
CA GLY A 179 26.29 23.32 7.92
C GLY A 179 26.45 22.91 9.38
N SER A 180 25.32 22.85 10.09
CA SER A 180 25.15 22.12 11.34
C SER A 180 25.17 20.61 11.10
N ARG A 181 25.76 19.82 12.00
CA ARG A 181 25.79 18.34 12.00
C ARG A 181 24.42 17.73 12.38
N THR A 182 23.36 18.14 11.70
CA THR A 182 22.00 17.59 11.87
C THR A 182 21.75 16.51 10.83
N GLY A 183 21.14 15.39 11.22
CA GLY A 183 20.86 14.28 10.30
C GLY A 183 19.85 14.64 9.21
N LEU A 184 19.93 13.92 8.07
CA LEU A 184 18.96 14.04 6.98
C LEU A 184 17.53 13.80 7.47
N ARG A 185 16.63 14.71 7.10
CA ARG A 185 15.18 14.56 7.25
C ARG A 185 14.50 14.53 5.87
N ALA A 186 13.46 13.73 5.76
CA ALA A 186 12.62 13.59 4.58
C ALA A 186 11.16 13.92 4.93
N LYS A 187 10.43 14.50 3.99
CA LYS A 187 8.98 14.74 4.13
C LYS A 187 8.32 14.81 2.77
N VAL A 188 7.14 14.23 2.63
CA VAL A 188 6.32 14.38 1.42
C VAL A 188 5.29 15.50 1.61
N THR A 189 5.31 16.48 0.71
CA THR A 189 4.40 17.63 0.73
C THR A 189 3.03 17.30 0.15
N ARG A 190 2.09 18.24 0.30
CA ARG A 190 0.74 18.18 -0.28
C ARG A 190 0.77 17.82 -1.77
N ALA A 191 -0.27 17.14 -2.20
CA ALA A 191 -0.48 16.80 -3.59
C ALA A 191 -0.86 18.04 -4.41
N ASP A 192 -0.42 18.05 -5.67
CA ASP A 192 -0.90 18.99 -6.68
C ASP A 192 -2.27 18.57 -7.25
N ASP A 193 -2.83 19.39 -8.13
CA ASP A 193 -4.16 19.14 -8.71
C ASP A 193 -4.22 17.87 -9.57
N ASN A 194 -3.06 17.34 -9.99
CA ASN A 194 -2.95 16.09 -10.75
C ASN A 194 -2.57 14.90 -9.84
N GLY A 195 -2.57 15.09 -8.52
CA GLY A 195 -2.26 14.04 -7.54
C GLY A 195 -0.78 13.73 -7.37
N ASN A 196 0.13 14.49 -7.99
CA ASN A 196 1.57 14.30 -7.79
C ASN A 196 2.02 14.99 -6.49
N VAL A 197 3.07 14.47 -5.88
CA VAL A 197 3.60 15.00 -4.60
C VAL A 197 5.07 15.38 -4.74
N ARG A 198 5.63 16.06 -3.73
CA ARG A 198 7.05 16.40 -3.69
C ARG A 198 7.69 15.82 -2.43
N LEU A 199 8.82 15.16 -2.60
CA LEU A 199 9.68 14.71 -1.52
C LEU A 199 10.74 15.77 -1.24
N LEU A 200 10.64 16.40 -0.07
CA LEU A 200 11.65 17.30 0.45
C LEU A 200 12.69 16.51 1.23
N LEU A 201 13.93 16.56 0.79
CA LEU A 201 15.10 16.13 1.54
C LEU A 201 15.76 17.36 2.15
N ARG A 202 16.14 17.28 3.42
CA ARG A 202 16.86 18.34 4.13
C ARG A 202 18.03 17.77 4.91
N ASP A 203 19.23 18.22 4.59
CA ASP A 203 20.48 17.85 5.28
C ASP A 203 21.18 19.12 5.75
N GLY A 204 20.98 19.47 7.02
CA GLY A 204 21.39 20.76 7.57
C GLY A 204 20.72 21.95 6.86
N SER A 205 21.56 22.79 6.26
CA SER A 205 21.17 23.95 5.46
C SER A 205 20.90 23.64 3.99
N SER A 206 21.18 22.41 3.55
CA SER A 206 20.92 21.97 2.17
C SER A 206 19.52 21.39 2.05
N VAL A 207 18.78 21.82 1.02
CA VAL A 207 17.45 21.35 0.69
C VAL A 207 17.43 20.84 -0.74
N GLN A 208 16.74 19.73 -0.97
CA GLN A 208 16.47 19.21 -2.30
C GLN A 208 15.01 18.82 -2.39
N GLU A 209 14.32 19.39 -3.36
CA GLU A 209 12.94 19.04 -3.68
C GLU A 209 12.92 18.05 -4.85
N ASN A 210 12.29 16.89 -4.64
CA ASN A 210 12.21 15.83 -5.64
C ASN A 210 10.75 15.64 -6.03
N ARG A 211 10.44 15.72 -7.33
CA ARG A 211 9.07 15.51 -7.82
C ARG A 211 8.76 14.02 -7.85
N ILE A 212 7.63 13.63 -7.27
CA ILE A 212 7.15 12.26 -7.25
C ILE A 212 5.91 12.19 -8.15
N VAL A 213 6.06 11.52 -9.29
CA VAL A 213 4.98 11.27 -10.23
C VAL A 213 4.21 10.05 -9.74
N THR A 214 2.92 10.21 -9.52
CA THR A 214 2.06 9.16 -8.95
C THR A 214 1.09 8.61 -9.99
N THR A 215 0.32 7.60 -9.62
CA THR A 215 -0.82 7.10 -10.39
C THR A 215 -2.13 7.83 -10.07
N ALA A 216 -2.08 8.76 -9.12
CA ALA A 216 -3.19 9.65 -8.81
C ALA A 216 -3.57 10.51 -10.01
N MET A 217 -4.88 10.78 -10.10
CA MET A 217 -5.46 11.58 -11.18
C MET A 217 -5.92 12.95 -10.68
N ASP A 218 -6.01 13.12 -9.36
CA ASP A 218 -6.48 14.34 -8.71
C ASP A 218 -5.79 14.54 -7.36
N ARG A 219 -5.99 15.73 -6.81
CA ARG A 219 -5.43 16.10 -5.50
C ARG A 219 -5.86 15.18 -4.38
N GLU A 220 -7.11 14.75 -4.35
CA GLU A 220 -7.61 13.92 -3.26
C GLU A 220 -6.90 12.57 -3.22
N THR A 221 -6.81 11.91 -4.37
CA THR A 221 -6.10 10.63 -4.52
C THR A 221 -4.60 10.77 -4.26
N GLY A 222 -4.01 11.89 -4.66
CA GLY A 222 -2.62 12.22 -4.34
C GLY A 222 -2.36 12.42 -2.84
N GLU A 223 -3.34 12.91 -2.08
CA GLU A 223 -3.23 13.08 -0.63
C GLU A 223 -3.21 11.71 0.10
N PHE A 224 -3.83 10.65 -0.44
CA PHE A 224 -3.67 9.29 0.09
C PHE A 224 -2.24 8.78 -0.11
N VAL A 225 -1.73 8.89 -1.34
CA VAL A 225 -0.34 8.52 -1.65
C VAL A 225 0.62 9.31 -0.77
N ARG A 226 0.35 10.60 -0.51
CA ARG A 226 1.14 11.41 0.44
C ARG A 226 1.12 10.83 1.85
N GLY A 227 -0.05 10.42 2.35
CA GLY A 227 -0.20 9.85 3.69
C GLY A 227 0.68 8.62 3.86
N ASP A 228 0.52 7.65 2.96
CA ASP A 228 1.28 6.40 2.96
C ASP A 228 2.80 6.63 2.86
N LEU A 229 3.22 7.56 1.99
CA LEU A 229 4.63 7.87 1.83
C LEU A 229 5.23 8.53 3.08
N ASN A 230 4.53 9.47 3.73
CA ASN A 230 5.04 10.08 4.98
C ASN A 230 5.09 9.04 6.11
N GLU A 231 4.11 8.16 6.20
CA GLU A 231 4.06 7.10 7.19
C GLU A 231 5.25 6.14 7.03
N ALA A 232 5.58 5.74 5.79
CA ALA A 232 6.73 4.90 5.48
C ALA A 232 8.08 5.61 5.78
N LEU A 233 8.15 6.93 5.62
CA LEU A 233 9.35 7.71 5.97
C LEU A 233 9.56 7.81 7.50
N VAL A 234 8.48 7.88 8.27
CA VAL A 234 8.54 7.83 9.75
C VAL A 234 9.08 6.48 10.20
N GLU A 235 8.55 5.36 9.66
CA GLU A 235 9.07 4.02 9.97
C GLU A 235 10.55 3.84 9.62
N ALA A 236 11.00 4.47 8.54
CA ALA A 236 12.40 4.40 8.13
C ALA A 236 13.33 5.29 8.98
N GLU A 237 12.81 5.95 10.02
CA GLU A 237 13.50 6.91 10.88
C GLU A 237 14.09 8.09 10.10
N LEU A 238 13.39 8.49 9.02
CA LEU A 238 13.78 9.60 8.14
C LEU A 238 12.92 10.84 8.39
N GLN A 239 11.88 10.73 9.22
CA GLN A 239 10.96 11.80 9.57
C GLN A 239 10.61 11.70 11.06
N GLU A 240 10.48 12.85 11.74
CA GLU A 240 9.93 12.92 13.10
C GLU A 240 8.39 13.00 13.01
N THR A 241 7.70 12.34 13.93
CA THR A 241 6.24 12.23 14.02
C THR A 241 5.54 13.58 14.15
#